data_AF-A0A7W4PVD7-F1
#
_entry.id   AF-A0A7W4PVD7-F1
#
_cell.length_a   1.000
_cell.length_b   1.000
_cell.length_c   1.000
_cell.angle_alpha   90.00
_cell.angle_beta   90.00
_cell.angle_gamma   90.00
#
_symmetry.space_group_name_H-M   'P 1'
#
loop_
_entity.id
_entity.type
_entity.pdbx_description
1 polymer ?
#
loop_
_entity_poly.entity_id
_entity_poly.type
_entity_poly.pdbx_seq_one_letter_code
_entity_poly.pdbx_strand_id
1 'polypeptide(L)' 'EEFTCRYNVEHIGIDVTGGNGEAVYQIVKRFFPAAIPYTFTLSSKRSLVLKMLQIMRAGRWEYDRAERELVAAFNAV' A
#
# COMPACT_ATOMS: atom_id res chain seq x y z
N GLU A 1 -6.83 5.12 -13.75
CA GLU A 1 -6.05 4.50 -14.83
C GLU A 1 -4.83 5.33 -15.26
N GLU A 2 -4.86 6.67 -15.12
CA GLU A 2 -3.73 7.53 -15.52
C GLU A 2 -2.35 7.04 -15.04
N PHE A 3 -2.22 6.65 -13.77
CA PHE A 3 -0.96 6.12 -13.23
C PHE A 3 -0.52 4.79 -13.84
N THR A 4 -1.46 3.91 -14.20
CA THR A 4 -1.14 2.65 -14.89
C THR A 4 -0.69 2.85 -16.33
N CYS A 5 -1.00 4.01 -16.93
CA CYS A 5 -0.49 4.41 -18.24
C CYS A 5 0.82 5.21 -18.15
N ARG A 6 1.04 5.93 -17.04
CA ARG A 6 2.25 6.75 -16.81
C ARG A 6 3.44 5.91 -16.37
N TYR A 7 3.22 4.86 -15.60
CA TYR A 7 4.29 4.02 -15.05
C TYR A 7 4.20 2.58 -15.57
N ASN A 8 5.33 1.88 -15.61
CA ASN A 8 5.36 0.44 -15.81
C ASN A 8 4.89 -0.26 -14.53
N VAL A 9 3.58 -0.40 -14.35
CA VAL A 9 3.00 -0.99 -13.15
C VAL A 9 3.05 -2.51 -13.24
N GLU A 10 3.90 -3.12 -12.40
CA GLU A 10 4.05 -4.59 -12.35
C GLU A 10 3.07 -5.25 -11.37
N HIS A 11 2.69 -4.54 -10.30
CA HIS A 11 1.86 -5.10 -9.24
C HIS A 11 0.93 -4.05 -8.64
N ILE A 12 -0.33 -4.43 -8.46
CA ILE A 12 -1.32 -3.68 -7.68
C ILE A 12 -1.90 -4.61 -6.63
N GLY A 13 -1.62 -4.31 -5.36
CA GLY A 13 -2.20 -4.98 -4.21
C GLY A 13 -3.29 -4.12 -3.58
N ILE A 14 -4.46 -4.70 -3.31
CA ILE A 14 -5.59 -3.99 -2.68
C ILE A 14 -5.95 -4.66 -1.37
N ASP A 15 -5.95 -3.89 -0.29
CA ASP A 15 -6.43 -4.35 1.02
C ASP A 15 -7.96 -4.43 1.01
N VAL A 16 -8.49 -5.64 1.03
CA VAL A 16 -9.94 -5.91 1.05
C VAL A 16 -10.46 -6.26 2.45
N THR A 17 -9.62 -6.11 3.48
CA THR A 17 -9.97 -6.42 4.88
C THR A 17 -11.21 -5.62 5.32
N GLY A 18 -12.20 -6.31 5.90
CA GLY A 18 -13.46 -5.68 6.33
C GLY A 18 -14.42 -5.31 5.20
N GLY A 19 -14.17 -5.72 3.96
CA GLY A 19 -15.11 -5.66 2.83
C GLY A 19 -15.10 -4.36 2.02
N ASN A 20 -14.59 -3.25 2.57
CA ASN A 20 -14.59 -1.96 1.86
C ASN A 20 -13.70 -1.95 0.61
N GLY A 21 -12.54 -2.60 0.68
CA GLY A 21 -11.62 -2.68 -0.46
C GLY A 21 -12.11 -3.59 -1.59
N GLU A 22 -13.12 -4.43 -1.36
CA GLU A 22 -13.64 -5.34 -2.37
C GLU A 22 -14.24 -4.57 -3.55
N ALA A 23 -15.04 -3.54 -3.28
CA ALA A 23 -15.62 -2.70 -4.33
C ALA A 23 -14.53 -2.00 -5.18
N VAL A 24 -13.47 -1.53 -4.52
CA VAL A 24 -12.31 -0.92 -5.20
C VAL A 24 -11.58 -1.96 -6.05
N TYR A 25 -11.36 -3.16 -5.52
CA TYR A 25 -10.74 -4.26 -6.26
C TYR A 25 -11.52 -4.61 -7.53
N GLN A 26 -12.84 -4.71 -7.45
CA GLN A 26 -13.68 -4.99 -8.63
C GLN A 26 -13.58 -3.90 -9.70
N ILE A 27 -13.44 -2.63 -9.32
CA ILE A 27 -13.23 -1.53 -10.27
C ILE A 27 -11.84 -1.63 -10.90
N VAL A 28 -10.80 -1.79 -10.09
CA VAL A 28 -9.40 -1.84 -10.56
C VAL A 28 -9.16 -3.05 -11.47
N LYS A 29 -9.75 -4.20 -11.14
CA LYS A 29 -9.61 -5.44 -11.91
C LYS A 29 -10.08 -5.30 -13.37
N ARG A 30 -11.02 -4.39 -13.65
CA ARG A 30 -11.55 -4.16 -15.01
C ARG A 30 -10.50 -3.59 -15.95
N PHE A 31 -9.66 -2.66 -15.47
CA PHE A 31 -8.62 -2.02 -16.29
C PHE A 31 -7.21 -2.55 -16.01
N PHE A 32 -6.99 -3.19 -14.86
CA PHE A 32 -5.73 -3.86 -14.52
C PHE A 32 -6.02 -5.30 -14.05
N PRO A 33 -6.18 -6.26 -14.99
CA PRO A 33 -6.53 -7.63 -14.66
C PRO A 33 -5.52 -8.37 -13.79
N ALA A 34 -4.28 -7.89 -13.67
CA ALA A 34 -3.26 -8.45 -12.80
C ALA A 34 -3.36 -8.00 -11.32
N ALA A 35 -4.34 -7.17 -10.96
CA ALA A 35 -4.52 -6.74 -9.57
C ALA A 35 -4.83 -7.92 -8.64
N ILE A 36 -4.32 -7.85 -7.41
CA ILE A 36 -4.41 -8.91 -6.39
C ILE A 36 -5.09 -8.37 -5.13
N PRO A 37 -6.15 -9.04 -4.64
CA PRO A 37 -6.76 -8.70 -3.35
C PRO A 37 -5.96 -9.31 -2.20
N TYR A 38 -5.79 -8.57 -1.12
CA TYR A 38 -5.17 -9.00 0.12
C TYR A 38 -6.15 -8.88 1.29
N THR A 39 -6.36 -9.99 1.98
CA THR A 39 -7.08 -10.02 3.27
C THR A 39 -6.06 -10.18 4.39
N PHE A 40 -5.88 -9.14 5.20
CA PHE A 40 -4.92 -9.17 6.28
C PHE A 40 -5.54 -9.64 7.59
N THR A 41 -4.78 -10.40 8.37
CA THR A 41 -5.05 -10.60 9.79
C THR A 41 -4.43 -9.45 10.57
N LEU A 42 -4.81 -9.28 11.83
CA LEU A 42 -4.18 -8.27 12.69
C LEU A 42 -2.65 -8.45 12.76
N SER A 43 -2.18 -9.69 12.81
CA SER A 43 -0.75 -10.03 12.85
C SER A 43 -0.02 -9.68 11.55
N SER A 44 -0.60 -10.01 10.39
CA SER A 44 0.04 -9.68 9.10
C SER A 44 0.03 -8.17 8.85
N LYS A 45 -1.03 -7.46 9.24
CA LYS A 45 -1.07 -5.99 9.17
C LYS A 45 0.01 -5.35 10.05
N ARG A 46 0.19 -5.84 11.28
CA ARG A 46 1.27 -5.37 12.18
C ARG A 46 2.65 -5.61 11.57
N SER A 47 2.85 -6.76 10.92
CA SER A 47 4.12 -7.09 10.27
C SER A 47 4.48 -6.11 9.14
N LEU A 48 3.50 -5.61 8.38
CA LEU A 48 3.72 -4.58 7.36
C LEU A 48 4.22 -3.26 7.99
N VAL A 49 3.62 -2.84 9.11
CA VAL A 49 4.05 -1.62 9.84
C VAL A 49 5.49 -1.78 10.32
N LEU A 50 5.82 -2.90 10.96
CA LEU A 50 7.17 -3.18 11.44
C LEU A 50 8.19 -3.23 10.30
N LYS A 51 7.81 -3.80 9.15
CA LYS A 51 8.67 -3.81 7.96
C LYS A 51 8.95 -2.39 7.47
N MET A 52 7.93 -1.52 7.43
CA MET A 52 8.11 -0.13 7.03
C MET A 52 9.04 0.62 7.99
N LEU A 53 8.84 0.47 9.31
CA LEU A 53 9.74 1.06 10.32
C LEU A 53 11.20 0.62 10.13
N GLN A 54 11.42 -0.66 9.80
CA GLN A 54 12.76 -1.17 9.50
C GLN A 54 13.37 -0.49 8.26
N ILE A 55 12.60 -0.25 7.21
CA ILE A 55 13.06 0.42 5.99
C ILE A 55 13.40 1.90 6.30
N MET A 56 12.53 2.60 7.04
CA MET A 56 12.71 4.00 7.43
C MET A 56 13.94 4.20 8.30
N ARG A 57 14.10 3.40 9.36
CA ARG A 57 15.26 3.48 10.28
C ARG A 57 16.58 3.18 9.60
N ALA A 58 16.55 2.37 8.54
CA ALA A 58 17.70 2.10 7.70
C ALA A 58 17.99 3.21 6.67
N GLY A 59 17.20 4.29 6.62
CA GLY A 59 17.35 5.38 5.66
C GLY A 59 17.08 4.98 4.21
N ARG A 60 16.32 3.90 3.99
CA ARG A 60 16.07 3.32 2.64
C ARG A 60 14.75 3.75 2.02
N TRP A 61 14.03 4.66 2.67
CA TRP A 61 12.79 5.21 2.14
C TRP A 61 13.01 6.66 1.71
N GLU A 62 12.92 6.88 0.40
CA GLU A 62 12.85 8.22 -0.18
C GLU A 62 11.38 8.58 -0.42
N TYR A 63 11.01 9.80 -0.06
CA TYR A 63 9.63 10.30 -0.14
C TYR A 63 9.64 11.81 -0.44
N ASP A 64 8.53 12.30 -0.99
CA ASP A 64 8.36 13.73 -1.24
C ASP A 64 8.33 14.50 0.10
N ARG A 65 8.92 15.70 0.12
CA ARG A 65 8.92 16.56 1.33
C ARG A 65 7.51 16.81 1.88
N ALA A 66 6.48 16.79 1.04
CA ALA A 66 5.09 16.97 1.46
C ALA A 66 4.55 15.83 2.35
N GLU A 67 5.14 14.63 2.32
CA GLU A 67 4.65 13.42 3.01
C GLU A 67 4.97 13.39 4.52
N ARG A 68 4.94 14.56 5.18
CA ARG A 68 5.28 14.71 6.61
C ARG A 68 4.34 13.95 7.53
N GLU A 69 3.06 13.88 7.20
CA GLU A 69 2.05 13.21 8.02
C GLU A 69 2.30 11.71 8.10
N LEU A 70 2.68 11.09 6.98
CA LEU A 70 2.96 9.66 6.93
C LEU A 70 4.20 9.32 7.76
N VAL A 71 5.25 10.14 7.67
CA VAL A 71 6.46 10.01 8.51
C VAL A 71 6.11 10.16 9.99
N ALA A 72 5.31 11.15 10.34
CA ALA A 72 4.87 11.38 11.71
C ALA A 72 4.06 10.20 12.25
N ALA A 73 3.15 9.63 11.45
CA ALA A 73 2.35 8.47 11.83
C ALA A 73 3.22 7.25 12.14
N PHE A 74 4.25 6.97 11.34
CA PHE A 74 5.18 5.87 11.61
C PHE A 74 6.08 6.13 12.83
N ASN A 75 6.53 7.37 13.03
CA ASN A 75 7.36 7.72 14.19
C ASN A 75 6.60 7.73 15.53
N ALA A 76 5.26 7.77 15.51
CA ALA A 76 4.42 7.73 16.70
C ALA A 76 4.20 6.30 17.26
N VAL A 77 4.71 5.27 16.57
CA VAL A 77 4.63 3.83 16.95
C VAL A 77 5.86 3.39 17.73
#